data_AF-A0A4R5BQU9-F1
#
_entry.id   AF-A0A4R5BQU9-F1
#
_cell.length_a   1.000
_cell.length_b   1.000
_cell.length_c   1.000
_cell.angle_alpha   90.00
_cell.angle_beta   90.00
_cell.angle_gamma   90.00
#
_symmetry.space_group_name_H-M   'P 1'
#
loop_
_entity.id
_entity.type
_entity.pdbx_description
1 polymer ?
#
loop_
_entity_poly.entity_id
_entity_poly.type
_entity_poly.pdbx_seq_one_letter_code
_entity_poly.pdbx_strand_id
1 'polypeptide(L)' 'MTTGPPDPPEDGGLQKAIAAYQLLMDEIVPESQYYQGKRENPERIRYLGGIIERHAARERERRRTT' A
#
# COMPACT_ATOMS: atom_id res chain seq x y z
N MET A 1 23.24 -28.37 9.60
CA MET A 1 22.26 -27.27 9.62
C MET A 1 23.05 -25.99 9.40
N THR A 2 23.00 -25.41 8.19
CA THR A 2 23.72 -24.17 7.89
C THR A 2 22.75 -23.01 8.12
N THR A 3 23.02 -22.20 9.13
CA THR A 3 22.30 -20.95 9.38
C THR A 3 22.83 -19.92 8.38
N GLY A 4 22.10 -19.73 7.28
CA GLY A 4 22.34 -18.59 6.38
C GLY A 4 22.22 -17.27 7.15
N PRO A 5 22.89 -16.21 6.68
CA PRO A 5 22.82 -14.91 7.34
C PRO A 5 21.36 -14.44 7.46
N PRO A 6 21.00 -13.73 8.55
CA PRO A 6 19.64 -13.22 8.72
C PRO A 6 19.26 -12.33 7.55
N ASP A 7 18.03 -12.48 7.06
CA ASP A 7 17.47 -11.59 6.05
C ASP A 7 17.59 -10.13 6.52
N PRO A 8 17.92 -9.19 5.61
CA PRO A 8 18.09 -7.78 5.99
C PRO A 8 16.79 -7.22 6.59
N PRO A 9 16.89 -6.25 7.51
CA PRO A 9 15.74 -5.77 8.29
C PRO A 9 14.64 -5.21 7.40
N GLU A 10 13.40 -5.64 7.67
CA GLU A 10 12.14 -5.31 6.98
C GLU A 10 11.66 -3.84 7.21
N ASP A 11 12.56 -2.89 7.42
CA ASP A 11 12.25 -1.56 7.99
C ASP A 11 11.51 -0.57 7.08
N GLY A 12 10.88 -1.03 5.99
CA GLY A 12 10.17 -0.15 5.06
C GLY A 12 8.78 -0.60 4.62
N GLY A 13 8.32 -1.79 5.00
CA GLY A 13 7.05 -2.34 4.52
C GLY A 13 5.84 -1.51 4.95
N LEU A 14 5.72 -1.30 6.26
CA LEU A 14 4.59 -0.60 6.86
C LEU A 14 4.62 0.90 6.54
N GLN A 15 5.79 1.52 6.63
CA GLN A 15 5.99 2.94 6.32
C GLN A 15 5.59 3.22 4.87
N LYS A 16 5.97 2.35 3.93
CA LYS A 16 5.58 2.47 2.52
C LYS A 16 4.08 2.26 2.31
N ALA A 17 3.44 1.35 3.06
CA ALA A 17 1.99 1.17 3.00
C ALA A 17 1.24 2.40 3.55
N ILE A 18 1.72 3.01 4.64
CA ILE A 18 1.14 4.24 5.22
C ILE A 18 1.30 5.41 4.24
N ALA A 19 2.49 5.60 3.68
CA ALA A 19 2.73 6.65 2.69
C ALA A 19 1.85 6.47 1.44
N ALA A 20 1.68 5.23 0.96
CA ALA A 20 0.78 4.93 -0.14
C ALA A 20 -0.69 5.21 0.19
N TYR A 21 -1.11 4.94 1.44
CA TYR A 21 -2.46 5.27 1.90
C TYR A 21 -2.71 6.78 1.93
N GLN A 22 -1.76 7.57 2.45
CA GLN A 22 -1.88 9.03 2.46
C GLN A 22 -2.03 9.58 1.03
N LEU A 23 -1.16 9.15 0.11
CA LEU A 23 -1.25 9.55 -1.29
C LEU A 23 -2.54 9.07 -1.98
N LEU A 24 -3.10 7.93 -1.55
CA LEU A 24 -4.35 7.42 -2.09
C LEU A 24 -5.53 8.30 -1.65
N MET A 25 -5.53 8.76 -0.40
CA MET A 25 -6.58 9.66 0.09
C MET A 25 -6.54 11.01 -0.63
N ASP A 26 -5.35 11.50 -0.98
CA ASP A 26 -5.19 12.74 -1.77
C ASP A 26 -5.73 12.61 -3.21
N GLU A 27 -5.82 11.39 -3.74
CA GLU A 27 -6.35 11.12 -5.09
C GLU A 27 -7.88 11.13 -5.14
N ILE A 28 -8.55 10.98 -4.00
CA ILE A 28 -10.01 10.93 -3.94
C ILE A 28 -10.59 12.32 -4.19
N VAL A 29 -11.43 12.43 -5.21
CA VAL A 29 -12.04 13.70 -5.57
C VAL A 29 -13.36 13.84 -4.78
N PRO A 30 -13.57 14.96 -4.07
CA PRO A 30 -14.85 15.19 -3.39
C PRO A 30 -16.02 15.17 -4.38
N GLU A 31 -17.18 14.67 -3.95
CA GLU A 31 -18.38 14.58 -4.79
C GLU A 31 -18.78 15.95 -5.38
N SER A 32 -18.58 17.03 -4.62
CA SER A 32 -18.78 18.41 -5.05
C SER A 32 -17.84 18.88 -6.17
N GLN A 33 -16.89 18.07 -6.62
CA GLN A 33 -16.04 18.39 -7.76
C GLN A 33 -16.38 17.56 -8.99
N TYR A 34 -17.24 16.54 -8.86
CA TYR A 34 -17.68 15.74 -9.99
C TYR A 34 -18.50 16.52 -11.00
N TYR A 35 -19.33 17.47 -10.55
CA TYR A 35 -20.09 18.35 -11.44
C TYR A 35 -19.19 19.33 -12.20
N GLN A 36 -17.96 19.56 -11.73
CA GLN A 36 -16.94 20.38 -12.40
C GLN A 36 -16.08 19.55 -13.38
N GLY A 37 -16.45 18.29 -13.63
CA GLY A 37 -15.75 17.40 -14.55
C GLY A 37 -14.48 16.76 -13.99
N LYS A 38 -14.08 17.04 -12.75
CA LYS A 38 -12.94 16.38 -12.11
C LYS A 38 -13.28 14.92 -11.78
N ARG A 39 -12.30 14.04 -11.93
CA ARG A 39 -12.37 12.60 -11.65
C ARG A 39 -11.05 12.13 -11.09
N GLU A 40 -11.09 11.05 -10.33
CA GLU A 40 -9.92 10.30 -9.88
C GLU A 40 -9.12 9.76 -11.06
N ASN A 41 -7.81 9.58 -10.89
CA ASN A 41 -7.00 8.80 -11.80
C ASN A 41 -7.06 7.29 -11.44
N PRO A 42 -7.73 6.44 -12.24
CA PRO A 42 -7.94 5.03 -11.89
C PRO A 42 -6.63 4.23 -11.86
N GLU A 43 -5.64 4.59 -12.68
CA GLU A 43 -4.34 3.91 -12.72
C GLU A 43 -3.56 4.18 -11.44
N ARG A 44 -3.60 5.43 -10.97
CA ARG A 44 -2.91 5.86 -9.74
C ARG A 44 -3.54 5.25 -8.50
N ILE A 45 -4.88 5.22 -8.43
CA ILE A 45 -5.62 4.51 -7.37
C ILE A 45 -5.21 3.04 -7.32
N ARG A 46 -5.22 2.35 -8.47
CA ARG A 46 -4.87 0.92 -8.55
C ARG A 46 -3.43 0.67 -8.11
N TYR A 47 -2.50 1.52 -8.52
CA TYR A 47 -1.09 1.40 -8.15
C TYR A 47 -0.89 1.52 -6.63
N LEU A 48 -1.47 2.57 -6.02
CA LEU A 48 -1.35 2.83 -4.58
C LEU A 48 -2.06 1.76 -3.75
N GLY A 49 -3.29 1.39 -4.14
CA GLY A 49 -4.04 0.29 -3.52
C GLY A 49 -3.25 -1.02 -3.52
N GLY A 50 -2.61 -1.35 -4.65
CA GLY A 50 -1.78 -2.56 -4.75
C GLY A 50 -0.57 -2.56 -3.80
N ILE A 51 0.00 -1.41 -3.45
CA ILE A 51 1.08 -1.34 -2.45
C ILE A 51 0.54 -1.74 -1.07
N ILE A 52 -0.62 -1.22 -0.70
CA ILE A 52 -1.28 -1.48 0.59
C ILE A 52 -1.68 -2.96 0.68
N GLU A 53 -2.31 -3.50 -0.37
CA GLU A 53 -2.74 -4.90 -0.43
C GLU A 53 -1.58 -5.88 -0.34
N ARG A 54 -0.47 -5.62 -1.05
CA ARG A 54 0.73 -6.46 -0.97
C ARG A 54 1.34 -6.46 0.43
N HIS A 55 1.34 -5.31 1.11
CA HIS A 55 1.78 -5.26 2.50
C HIS A 55 0.87 -6.09 3.41
N ALA A 56 -0.45 -5.93 3.27
CA ALA A 56 -1.42 -6.70 4.05
C ALA A 56 -1.32 -8.22 3.78
N ALA A 57 -1.02 -8.62 2.54
CA ALA A 57 -0.80 -10.03 2.18
C ALA A 57 0.42 -10.62 2.90
N ARG A 58 1.55 -9.90 2.91
CA ARG A 58 2.77 -10.32 3.63
C ARG A 58 2.56 -10.41 5.14
N GLU A 59 1.81 -9.47 5.72
CA GLU A 59 1.42 -9.53 7.14
C GLU A 59 0.60 -10.79 7.47
N ARG A 60 -0.34 -11.17 6.60
CA ARG A 60 -1.13 -12.40 6.79
C ARG A 60 -0.26 -13.65 6.69
N GLU A 61 0.71 -13.64 5.78
CA GLU A 61 1.66 -14.75 5.63
C GLU A 61 2.55 -14.90 6.86
N ARG A 62 3.13 -13.79 7.37
CA ARG A 62 3.92 -13.77 8.61
C ARG A 62 3.14 -14.35 9.80
N ARG A 63 1.86 -13.97 9.96
CA ARG A 63 0.99 -14.51 11.03
C ARG A 63 0.62 -15.98 10.87
N ARG A 64 0.71 -16.54 9.66
CA ARG A 64 0.42 -17.96 9.40
C ARG A 64 1.63 -18.85 9.68
N THR A 65 2.84 -18.31 9.52
CA THR A 65 4.10 -19.04 9.68
C THR A 65 4.73 -18.89 11.07
N THR A 66 4.15 -18.04 11.94
CA THR A 66 4.50 -17.87 13.36
C THR A 66 3.52 -18.63 14.24
#